data_AF-A0A7H0GW42-F1
#
_entry.id   AF-A0A7H0GW42-F1
#
_cell.length_a   1.000
_cell.length_b   1.000
_cell.length_c   1.000
_cell.angle_alpha   90.00
_cell.angle_beta   90.00
_cell.angle_gamma   90.00
#
_symmetry.space_group_name_H-M   'P 1'
#
loop_
_entity.id
_entity.type
_entity.pdbx_description
1 polymer ?
#
loop_
_entity_poly.entity_id
_entity_poly.type
_entity_poly.pdbx_seq_one_letter_code
_entity_poly.pdbx_strand_id
1 'polypeptide(L)'
;MLWTIETRELQLRYTWKISRNASTAKTNLLVRVQQEAGGAVGWGEAAPNVRYGESPEGLQAEFEQLVAKGLAYVTSLDELTEFLEQHSVAHALSFALESAYVHWQAAHTGQSVAAVLGLPEPAASLLTALTLPIMPPATWQSLLGSRIWGGFLSLK
;
A
#
# COMPACT_ATOMS: atom_id res chain seq x y z
N MET A 1 -15.26 -8.70 -12.05
CA MET A 1 -14.72 -8.05 -10.82
C MET A 1 -14.83 -6.55 -10.99
N LEU A 2 -15.34 -5.84 -9.97
CA LEU A 2 -15.40 -4.38 -9.96
C LEU A 2 -14.18 -3.82 -9.26
N TRP A 3 -13.35 -3.11 -10.02
CA TRP A 3 -12.14 -2.45 -9.52
C TRP A 3 -12.33 -0.93 -9.50
N THR A 4 -11.88 -0.28 -8.44
CA THR A 4 -11.84 1.19 -8.34
C THR A 4 -10.52 1.62 -7.74
N ILE A 5 -10.05 2.80 -8.12
CA ILE A 5 -8.86 3.43 -7.56
C ILE A 5 -9.20 4.87 -7.15
N GLU A 6 -8.68 5.31 -6.02
CA GLU A 6 -8.88 6.67 -5.53
C GLU A 6 -7.62 7.25 -4.90
N THR A 7 -7.23 8.44 -5.34
CA THR A 7 -6.10 9.18 -4.78
C THR A 7 -6.43 9.78 -3.41
N ARG A 8 -5.51 9.63 -2.45
CA ARG A 8 -5.58 10.17 -1.10
C ARG A 8 -4.29 10.88 -0.73
N GLU A 9 -4.42 12.14 -0.32
CA GLU A 9 -3.32 12.88 0.28
C GLU A 9 -3.30 12.65 1.80
N LEU A 10 -2.16 12.18 2.30
CA LEU A 10 -1.91 11.84 3.68
C LEU A 10 -0.92 12.85 4.26
N GLN A 11 -1.40 13.70 5.16
CA GLN A 11 -0.58 14.70 5.83
C GLN A 11 0.32 14.03 6.87
N LEU A 12 1.62 14.28 6.80
CA LEU A 12 2.58 13.74 7.74
C LEU A 12 2.60 14.58 9.01
N ARG A 13 2.64 13.92 10.16
CA ARG A 13 2.74 14.59 11.47
C ARG A 13 3.99 15.46 11.60
N TYR A 14 5.07 15.08 10.91
CA TYR A 14 6.33 15.81 10.85
C TYR A 14 6.85 15.82 9.42
N THR A 15 7.62 16.84 9.06
CA THR A 15 8.34 16.84 7.78
C THR A 15 9.26 15.63 7.71
N TRP A 16 8.97 14.74 6.78
CA TRP A 16 9.82 13.60 6.48
C TRP A 16 10.97 14.04 5.60
N LYS A 17 12.14 14.24 6.21
CA LYS A 17 13.36 14.67 5.51
C LYS A 17 14.40 13.56 5.52
N ILE A 18 14.94 13.30 4.33
CA ILE A 18 16.11 12.46 4.08
C ILE A 18 17.14 13.27 3.29
N SER A 19 18.35 12.74 3.08
CA SER A 19 19.46 13.48 2.45
C SER A 19 19.14 14.06 1.06
N ARG A 20 18.21 13.42 0.34
CA ARG A 20 17.85 13.77 -1.05
C ARG A 20 16.52 14.50 -1.20
N ASN A 21 15.63 14.45 -0.21
CA ASN A 21 14.29 15.02 -0.35
C ASN A 21 13.62 15.27 1.01
N ALA A 22 12.63 16.15 1.02
CA ALA A 22 11.77 16.41 2.17
C ALA A 22 10.30 16.42 1.72
N SER A 23 9.39 15.90 2.55
CA SER A 23 7.95 15.91 2.28
C SER A 23 7.15 16.17 3.54
N THR A 24 6.07 16.94 3.42
CA THR A 24 5.07 17.14 4.49
C THR A 24 3.81 16.31 4.27
N ALA A 25 3.62 15.75 3.08
CA ALA A 25 2.50 14.88 2.73
C ALA A 25 2.95 13.70 1.87
N LYS A 26 2.07 12.73 1.69
CA LYS A 26 2.20 11.63 0.72
C LYS A 26 0.89 11.47 -0.04
N THR A 27 0.99 11.30 -1.35
CA THR A 27 -0.17 11.05 -2.20
C THR A 27 -0.16 9.58 -2.60
N ASN A 28 -1.06 8.81 -1.98
CA ASN A 28 -1.19 7.37 -2.22
C ASN A 28 -2.50 7.11 -2.98
N LEU A 29 -2.64 5.91 -3.56
CA LEU A 29 -3.85 5.50 -4.26
C LEU A 29 -4.42 4.27 -3.58
N LEU A 30 -5.68 4.35 -3.17
CA LEU A 30 -6.42 3.25 -2.58
C LEU A 30 -7.12 2.47 -3.68
N VAL A 31 -6.73 1.21 -3.86
CA VAL A 31 -7.34 0.28 -4.79
C VAL A 31 -8.35 -0.57 -4.04
N ARG A 32 -9.52 -0.76 -4.64
CA ARG A 32 -10.61 -1.57 -4.08
C ARG A 32 -11.12 -2.55 -5.13
N VAL A 33 -11.43 -3.77 -4.69
CA VAL A 33 -12.01 -4.81 -5.53
C VAL A 33 -13.17 -5.52 -4.85
N GLN A 34 -14.20 -5.86 -5.62
CA GLN A 34 -15.33 -6.69 -5.18
C GLN A 34 -15.95 -7.45 -6.36
N GLN A 35 -16.83 -8.41 -6.06
CA GLN A 35 -17.68 -9.02 -7.09
C GLN A 35 -18.77 -8.04 -7.55
N GLU A 36 -19.22 -8.19 -8.80
CA GLU A 36 -20.28 -7.36 -9.38
C GLU A 36 -21.62 -7.49 -8.65
N ALA A 37 -21.93 -8.70 -8.19
CA ALA A 37 -23.10 -8.98 -7.36
C ALA A 37 -23.01 -8.37 -5.94
N GLY A 38 -21.89 -7.72 -5.59
CA GLY A 38 -21.59 -7.21 -4.26
C GLY A 38 -20.97 -8.27 -3.35
N GLY A 39 -20.91 -7.98 -2.04
CA GLY A 39 -20.35 -8.86 -1.03
C GLY A 39 -19.03 -8.35 -0.44
N ALA A 40 -18.08 -9.27 -0.24
CA ALA A 40 -16.78 -8.96 0.34
C ALA A 40 -16.02 -7.93 -0.52
N VAL A 41 -15.25 -7.08 0.16
CA VAL A 41 -14.47 -6.00 -0.44
C VAL A 41 -13.02 -6.17 -0.03
N GLY A 42 -12.12 -6.17 -1.00
CA GLY A 42 -10.68 -6.10 -0.76
C GLY A 42 -10.14 -4.70 -0.99
N TRP A 43 -9.05 -4.41 -0.29
CA TRP A 43 -8.35 -3.13 -0.32
C TRP A 43 -6.85 -3.34 -0.45
N GLY A 44 -6.23 -2.53 -1.29
CA GLY A 44 -4.80 -2.41 -1.43
C GLY A 44 -4.40 -0.94 -1.56
N GLU A 45 -3.11 -0.66 -1.41
CA GLU A 45 -2.60 0.70 -1.40
C GLU A 45 -1.35 0.79 -2.28
N ALA A 46 -1.37 1.72 -3.23
CA ALA A 46 -0.20 2.11 -4.00
C ALA A 46 0.43 3.35 -3.38
N ALA A 47 1.73 3.30 -3.13
CA ALA A 47 2.52 4.43 -2.65
C ALA A 47 3.59 4.80 -3.71
N PRO A 48 3.28 5.67 -4.68
CA PRO A 48 4.18 6.03 -5.77
C PRO A 48 5.54 6.52 -5.28
N ASN A 49 6.61 6.06 -5.92
CA ASN A 49 7.97 6.46 -5.61
C ASN A 49 8.67 7.13 -6.80
N VAL A 50 8.96 8.43 -6.65
CA VAL A 50 9.68 9.24 -7.65
C VAL A 50 11.04 8.65 -8.06
N ARG A 51 11.68 7.84 -7.21
CA ARG A 51 12.93 7.14 -7.54
C ARG A 51 12.75 6.19 -8.73
N TYR A 52 11.56 5.62 -8.88
CA TYR A 52 11.22 4.66 -9.93
C TYR A 52 10.39 5.31 -11.06
N GLY A 53 10.29 6.64 -11.09
CA GLY A 53 9.50 7.36 -12.10
C GLY A 53 7.98 7.28 -11.89
N GLU A 54 7.53 6.78 -10.74
CA GLU A 54 6.11 6.64 -10.42
C GLU A 54 5.50 7.98 -9.96
N SER A 55 4.25 8.22 -10.33
CA SER A 55 3.44 9.37 -9.91
C SER A 55 1.98 8.96 -9.71
N PRO A 56 1.20 9.65 -8.85
CA PRO A 56 -0.22 9.36 -8.69
C PRO A 56 -1.00 9.37 -10.02
N GLU A 57 -0.74 10.37 -10.85
CA GLU A 57 -1.40 10.53 -12.15
C GLU A 57 -1.00 9.42 -13.12
N GLY A 58 0.27 9.02 -13.11
CA GLY A 58 0.76 7.89 -13.91
C GLY A 58 0.10 6.58 -13.51
N LEU A 59 0.01 6.30 -12.20
CA LEU A 59 -0.65 5.10 -11.70
C LEU A 59 -2.15 5.09 -12.00
N GLN A 60 -2.83 6.24 -11.91
CA GLN A 60 -4.23 6.37 -12.30
C GLN A 60 -4.43 6.01 -13.78
N ALA A 61 -3.59 6.55 -14.67
CA ALA A 61 -3.65 6.26 -16.10
C ALA A 61 -3.32 4.80 -16.41
N GLU A 62 -2.35 4.20 -15.73
CA GLU A 62 -2.04 2.76 -15.87
C GLU A 62 -3.22 1.90 -15.42
N PHE A 63 -3.85 2.23 -14.28
CA PHE A 63 -5.03 1.52 -13.80
C PHE A 63 -6.18 1.55 -14.81
N GLU A 64 -6.47 2.72 -15.40
CA GLU A 64 -7.49 2.86 -16.44
C GLU A 64 -7.19 2.00 -17.68
N GLN A 65 -5.92 1.91 -18.07
CA GLN A 65 -5.50 1.02 -19.16
C GLN A 65 -5.70 -0.45 -18.80
N LEU A 66 -5.39 -0.88 -17.57
CA LEU A 66 -5.61 -2.26 -17.13
C LEU A 66 -7.09 -2.60 -17.12
N VAL A 67 -7.96 -1.69 -16.66
CA VAL A 67 -9.42 -1.86 -16.74
C VAL A 67 -9.86 -2.04 -18.18
N ALA A 68 -9.40 -1.18 -19.11
CA ALA A 68 -9.72 -1.29 -20.53
C ALA A 68 -9.20 -2.58 -21.18
N LYS A 69 -8.09 -3.15 -20.68
CA LYS A 69 -7.50 -4.41 -21.15
C LYS A 69 -8.10 -5.65 -20.51
N GLY A 70 -9.09 -5.51 -19.62
CA GLY A 70 -9.85 -6.63 -19.10
C GLY A 70 -9.48 -7.07 -17.68
N LEU A 71 -8.89 -6.20 -16.86
CA LEU A 71 -8.67 -6.46 -15.42
C LEU A 71 -9.96 -6.94 -14.70
N ALA A 72 -11.13 -6.51 -15.16
CA ALA A 72 -12.42 -6.95 -14.62
C ALA A 72 -12.69 -8.47 -14.81
N TYR A 73 -12.06 -9.12 -15.79
CA TYR A 73 -12.24 -10.53 -16.10
C TYR A 73 -11.26 -11.46 -15.39
N VAL A 74 -10.29 -10.90 -14.66
CA VAL A 74 -9.36 -11.67 -13.83
C VAL A 74 -10.11 -12.22 -12.62
N THR A 75 -10.03 -13.53 -12.42
CA THR A 75 -10.79 -14.26 -11.40
C THR A 75 -9.96 -15.05 -10.41
N SER A 76 -8.64 -15.15 -10.61
CA SER A 76 -7.70 -15.77 -9.65
C SER A 76 -6.45 -14.90 -9.43
N LEU A 77 -5.70 -15.20 -8.36
CA LEU A 77 -4.42 -14.52 -8.11
C LEU A 77 -3.38 -14.86 -9.18
N ASP A 78 -3.32 -16.12 -9.64
CA ASP A 78 -2.40 -16.54 -10.70
C ASP A 78 -2.72 -15.81 -12.02
N GLU A 79 -4.00 -15.71 -12.40
CA GLU A 79 -4.44 -14.91 -13.55
C GLU A 79 -4.08 -13.44 -13.39
N LEU A 80 -4.16 -12.88 -12.17
CA LEU A 80 -3.79 -11.50 -11.91
C LEU A 80 -2.28 -11.29 -12.10
N THR A 81 -1.46 -12.17 -11.56
CA THR A 81 0.00 -12.12 -11.73
C THR A 81 0.37 -12.23 -13.21
N GLU A 82 -0.16 -13.21 -13.94
CA GLU A 82 0.08 -13.35 -15.39
C GLU A 82 -0.40 -12.11 -16.18
N PHE A 83 -1.57 -11.58 -15.83
CA PHE A 83 -2.10 -10.36 -16.46
C PHE A 83 -1.18 -9.15 -16.21
N LEU A 84 -0.67 -8.96 -14.99
CA LEU A 84 0.22 -7.86 -14.66
C LEU A 84 1.60 -8.01 -15.30
N GLU A 85 2.12 -9.22 -15.45
CA GLU A 85 3.39 -9.46 -16.15
C GLU A 85 3.33 -9.11 -17.64
N GLN A 86 2.16 -9.28 -18.27
CA GLN A 86 1.94 -8.95 -19.68
C GLN A 86 1.81 -7.45 -19.95
N HIS A 87 1.55 -6.66 -18.91
CA HIS A 87 1.33 -5.22 -19.01
C HIS A 87 2.36 -4.52 -18.14
N SER A 88 3.39 -3.91 -18.72
CA SER A 88 4.42 -3.16 -17.97
C SER A 88 3.78 -2.12 -17.03
N VAL A 89 3.61 -2.47 -15.76
CA VAL A 89 2.89 -1.72 -14.72
C VAL A 89 3.84 -1.30 -13.62
N ALA A 90 3.64 -0.10 -13.07
CA ALA A 90 4.38 0.40 -11.92
C ALA A 90 4.33 -0.58 -10.75
N HIS A 91 5.46 -0.79 -10.08
CA HIS A 91 5.55 -1.74 -8.96
C HIS A 91 4.57 -1.42 -7.84
N ALA A 92 4.37 -0.13 -7.53
CA ALA A 92 3.40 0.29 -6.54
C ALA A 92 1.95 -0.06 -6.91
N LEU A 93 1.58 0.04 -8.20
CA LEU A 93 0.25 -0.33 -8.66
C LEU A 93 0.05 -1.85 -8.68
N SER A 94 1.05 -2.59 -9.15
CA SER A 94 1.05 -4.06 -9.14
C SER A 94 0.77 -4.59 -7.73
N PHE A 95 1.53 -4.11 -6.74
CA PHE A 95 1.34 -4.48 -5.35
C PHE A 95 -0.06 -4.11 -4.82
N ALA A 96 -0.58 -2.93 -5.17
CA ALA A 96 -1.90 -2.50 -4.72
C ALA A 96 -3.03 -3.38 -5.27
N LEU A 97 -2.92 -3.84 -6.52
CA LEU A 97 -3.88 -4.74 -7.15
C LEU A 97 -3.82 -6.14 -6.53
N GLU A 98 -2.63 -6.71 -6.38
CA GLU A 98 -2.43 -8.04 -5.77
C GLU A 98 -2.88 -8.06 -4.30
N SER A 99 -2.46 -7.06 -3.51
CA SER A 99 -2.87 -6.96 -2.10
C SER A 99 -4.38 -6.74 -1.94
N ALA A 100 -5.01 -5.96 -2.83
CA ALA A 100 -6.46 -5.82 -2.85
C ALA A 100 -7.16 -7.15 -3.14
N TYR A 101 -6.67 -7.92 -4.11
CA TYR A 101 -7.23 -9.23 -4.44
C TYR A 101 -7.08 -10.23 -3.29
N VAL A 102 -5.90 -10.33 -2.69
CA VAL A 102 -5.65 -11.22 -1.53
C VAL A 102 -6.53 -10.82 -0.34
N HIS A 103 -6.66 -9.52 -0.07
CA HIS A 103 -7.54 -9.02 1.00
C HIS A 103 -9.01 -9.34 0.71
N TRP A 104 -9.45 -9.20 -0.54
CA TRP A 104 -10.79 -9.62 -0.96
C TRP A 104 -11.00 -11.11 -0.75
N GLN A 105 -10.06 -11.96 -1.14
CA GLN A 105 -10.15 -13.42 -0.99
C GLN A 105 -10.23 -13.82 0.49
N ALA A 106 -9.45 -13.16 1.35
CA ALA A 106 -9.52 -13.34 2.80
C ALA A 106 -10.91 -13.00 3.33
N ALA A 107 -11.44 -11.82 2.99
CA ALA A 107 -12.78 -11.40 3.39
C ALA A 107 -13.89 -12.30 2.81
N HIS A 108 -13.76 -12.74 1.56
CA HIS A 108 -14.74 -13.60 0.87
C HIS A 108 -14.80 -15.01 1.45
N THR A 109 -13.66 -15.54 1.92
CA THR A 109 -13.57 -16.89 2.51
C THR A 109 -13.67 -16.89 4.03
N GLY A 110 -13.80 -15.72 4.67
CA GLY A 110 -13.82 -15.61 6.13
C GLY A 110 -12.49 -15.98 6.81
N GLN A 111 -11.38 -15.86 6.08
CA GLN A 111 -10.03 -16.19 6.54
C GLN A 111 -9.21 -14.92 6.78
N SER A 112 -8.10 -15.05 7.50
CA SER A 112 -7.08 -14.00 7.56
C SER A 112 -6.29 -13.95 6.23
N VAL A 113 -5.63 -12.83 5.98
CA VAL A 113 -4.67 -12.73 4.86
C VAL A 113 -3.53 -13.74 5.01
N ALA A 114 -3.05 -13.97 6.25
CA ALA A 114 -2.00 -14.94 6.52
C ALA A 114 -2.44 -16.36 6.11
N ALA A 115 -3.66 -16.76 6.49
CA ALA A 115 -4.21 -18.06 6.13
C ALA A 115 -4.39 -18.23 4.60
N VAL A 116 -4.89 -17.21 3.90
CA VAL A 116 -4.99 -17.22 2.42
C VAL A 116 -3.62 -17.41 1.76
N LEU A 117 -2.58 -16.79 2.33
CA LEU A 117 -1.20 -16.89 1.83
C LEU A 117 -0.44 -18.14 2.33
N GLY A 118 -1.06 -18.99 3.16
CA GLY A 118 -0.38 -20.14 3.76
C GLY A 118 0.73 -19.76 4.75
N LEU A 119 0.67 -18.55 5.31
CA LEU A 119 1.62 -18.01 6.27
C LEU A 119 1.12 -18.19 7.71
N PRO A 120 2.03 -18.26 8.70
CA PRO A 120 1.64 -18.22 10.11
C PRO A 120 0.96 -16.88 10.43
N GLU A 121 -0.01 -16.92 11.36
CA GLU A 121 -0.62 -15.71 11.88
C GLU A 121 0.45 -14.79 12.51
N PRO A 122 0.36 -13.47 12.28
CA PRO A 122 1.30 -12.53 12.85
C PRO A 122 1.16 -12.51 14.38
N ALA A 123 2.27 -12.24 15.07
CA ALA A 123 2.24 -12.03 16.50
C ALA A 123 1.33 -10.84 16.85
N ALA A 124 0.60 -10.92 17.97
CA ALA A 124 -0.30 -9.86 18.44
C ALA A 124 0.41 -8.52 18.66
N SER A 125 1.72 -8.55 18.92
CA SER A 125 2.58 -7.38 18.97
C SER A 125 3.94 -7.69 18.34
N LEU A 126 4.41 -6.79 17.49
CA LEU A 126 5.76 -6.82 16.95
C LEU A 126 6.47 -5.55 17.35
N LEU A 127 7.71 -5.70 17.77
CA LEU A 127 8.57 -4.57 18.02
C LEU A 127 9.16 -4.08 16.71
N THR A 128 9.16 -2.77 16.51
CA THR A 128 9.65 -2.15 15.28
C THR A 128 10.67 -1.05 15.56
N ALA A 129 11.32 -0.55 14.51
CA ALA A 129 12.24 0.57 14.61
C ALA A 129 11.52 1.88 14.26
N LEU A 130 11.78 2.94 15.02
CA LEU A 130 11.34 4.28 14.66
C LEU A 130 12.38 4.88 13.72
N THR A 131 11.98 5.20 12.49
CA THR A 131 12.86 5.93 11.58
C THR A 131 12.73 7.43 11.82
N LEU A 132 13.89 8.07 11.95
CA LEU A 132 14.07 9.40 12.44
C LEU A 132 14.42 10.34 11.25
N PRO A 133 13.56 11.31 10.88
CA PRO A 133 13.82 12.21 9.75
C PRO A 133 14.93 13.22 10.08
N ILE A 134 15.78 13.58 9.12
CA ILE A 134 16.87 14.55 9.33
C ILE A 134 16.30 15.88 9.85
N MET A 135 16.62 16.21 11.10
CA MET A 135 16.16 17.43 11.78
C MET A 135 17.21 17.95 12.78
N PRO A 136 17.09 19.22 13.23
CA PRO A 136 18.01 19.78 14.22
C PRO A 136 18.04 18.98 15.54
N PRO A 137 19.23 18.83 16.18
CA PRO A 137 19.42 18.15 17.47
C PRO A 137 18.36 18.46 18.55
N ALA A 138 17.97 19.72 18.70
CA ALA A 138 17.00 20.15 19.71
C ALA A 138 15.58 19.61 19.47
N THR A 139 15.19 19.39 18.22
CA THR A 139 13.85 18.89 17.87
C THR A 139 13.68 17.41 18.22
N TRP A 140 14.76 16.64 18.22
CA TRP A 140 14.73 15.23 18.61
C TRP A 140 14.25 15.05 20.04
N GLN A 141 14.79 15.82 20.99
CA GLN A 141 14.47 15.66 22.41
C GLN A 141 12.98 15.83 22.69
N SER A 142 12.30 16.72 21.95
CA SER A 142 10.85 16.90 22.04
C SER A 142 10.08 15.70 21.48
N LEU A 143 10.50 15.18 20.31
CA LEU A 143 9.90 13.96 19.72
C LEU A 143 10.08 12.75 20.65
N LEU A 144 11.29 12.59 21.17
CA LEU A 144 11.69 11.54 22.10
C LEU A 144 11.07 11.72 23.51
N GLY A 145 10.52 12.88 23.85
CA GLY A 145 9.79 13.08 25.11
C GLY A 145 8.30 12.70 25.02
N SER A 146 7.78 12.46 23.82
CA SER A 146 6.35 12.20 23.59
C SER A 146 6.01 10.71 23.71
N ARG A 147 4.75 10.35 24.02
CA ARG A 147 4.27 8.98 24.34
C ARG A 147 4.37 7.93 23.21
N ILE A 148 5.16 8.19 22.17
CA ILE A 148 5.26 7.34 20.97
C ILE A 148 6.09 6.06 21.25
N TRP A 149 6.75 5.95 22.39
CA TRP A 149 7.78 4.92 22.65
C TRP A 149 7.30 3.51 22.99
N GLY A 150 6.02 3.31 23.29
CA GLY A 150 5.50 2.05 23.85
C GLY A 150 5.62 0.80 22.97
N GLY A 151 6.28 0.84 21.82
CA GLY A 151 6.42 -0.29 20.89
C GLY A 151 7.68 -0.28 20.00
N PHE A 152 8.67 0.58 20.28
CA PHE A 152 9.89 0.67 19.45
C PHE A 152 11.11 0.09 20.16
N LEU A 153 11.87 -0.77 19.46
CA LEU A 153 13.12 -1.37 19.97
C LEU A 153 14.38 -0.58 19.63
N SER A 154 14.34 0.17 18.53
CA SER A 154 15.53 0.80 17.97
C SER A 154 15.19 2.04 17.14
N LEU A 155 16.23 2.82 16.84
CA LEU A 155 16.17 4.02 16.01
C LEU A 155 16.92 3.77 14.70
N LYS A 156 16.37 4.26 13.58
CA LYS A 156 16.97 4.19 12.25
C LYS A 156 17.06 5.58 11.62
#